data_AF-A0A434FYN4-F1
#
_entry.id   AF-A0A434FYN4-F1
#
_cell.length_a   1.000
_cell.length_b   1.000
_cell.length_c   1.000
_cell.angle_alpha   90.00
_cell.angle_beta   90.00
_cell.angle_gamma   90.00
#
_symmetry.space_group_name_H-M   'P 1'
#
loop_
_entity.id
_entity.type
_entity.pdbx_description
1 polymer ?
#
loop_
_entity_poly.entity_id
_entity_poly.type
_entity_poly.pdbx_seq_one_letter_code
_entity_poly.pdbx_strand_id
1 'polypeptide(L)'
;MLFWVIAAILTLGASLAVLLPLTGGMKGASPAGDHDLEVYRDQLSELDRDMARGLIQPGEAEEARAEIGRRILRLGAAAQPGSPALKPSHGARWVASVAVLVVPLLSWGLYGMLGSPDLPSQPLAERLAKNPADSSVDELVARAEAHLAANPSDGKGWDVLAPIYLRLQRFPDAVTAYRNAIRLDGDSAVRQSGLGEAIASAAGGIVSADAQKAFEAALKLDPANAKANFYLGVGLAQEGKKAEAVAAWQKMLAQLAPDSPWRSAVQQALDEAGGPAVADATPANGPDAQQMEAAQQMS
;
A
#
# COMPACT_ATOMS: atom_id res chain seq x y z
N MET A 1 -16.10 29.36 -4.75
CA MET A 1 -15.72 30.16 -5.95
C MET A 1 -14.22 30.12 -6.23
N LEU A 2 -13.34 30.40 -5.27
CA LEU A 2 -11.88 30.36 -5.47
C LEU A 2 -11.34 29.01 -5.98
N PHE A 3 -11.83 27.90 -5.43
CA PHE A 3 -11.44 26.53 -5.85
C PHE A 3 -11.65 26.28 -7.36
N TRP A 4 -12.84 26.62 -7.87
CA TRP A 4 -13.19 26.45 -9.28
C TRP A 4 -12.28 27.26 -10.22
N VAL A 5 -11.90 28.47 -9.81
CA VAL A 5 -10.96 29.31 -10.55
C VAL A 5 -9.57 28.67 -10.62
N ILE A 6 -9.06 28.17 -9.48
CA ILE A 6 -7.76 27.50 -9.42
C ILE A 6 -7.75 26.23 -10.27
N ALA A 7 -8.80 25.39 -10.14
CA ALA A 7 -8.94 24.17 -10.92
C ALA A 7 -8.96 24.47 -12.42
N ALA A 8 -9.74 25.47 -12.87
CA ALA A 8 -9.80 25.86 -14.27
C ALA A 8 -8.44 26.36 -14.82
N ILE A 9 -7.71 27.15 -14.04
CA ILE A 9 -6.38 27.65 -14.43
C ILE A 9 -5.37 26.50 -14.53
N LEU A 10 -5.36 25.57 -13.57
CA LEU A 10 -4.46 24.42 -13.58
C LEU A 10 -4.75 23.48 -14.75
N THR A 11 -6.03 23.19 -15.02
CA THR A 11 -6.44 22.38 -16.17
C THR A 11 -6.05 23.04 -17.49
N LEU A 12 -6.29 24.35 -17.64
CA LEU A 12 -5.88 25.10 -18.83
C LEU A 12 -4.37 25.08 -19.03
N GLY A 13 -3.60 25.31 -17.96
CA GLY A 13 -2.13 25.26 -18.00
C GLY A 13 -1.60 23.90 -18.40
N ALA A 14 -2.16 22.82 -17.84
CA ALA A 14 -1.79 21.44 -18.19
C ALA A 14 -2.13 21.11 -19.64
N SER A 15 -3.33 21.46 -20.12
CA SER A 15 -3.73 21.26 -21.51
C SER A 15 -2.81 22.03 -22.47
N LEU A 16 -2.45 23.28 -22.15
CA LEU A 16 -1.56 24.09 -22.98
C LEU A 16 -0.13 23.53 -23.02
N ALA A 17 0.40 23.07 -21.89
CA ALA A 17 1.72 22.43 -21.82
C ALA A 17 1.83 21.19 -22.70
N VAL A 18 0.74 20.45 -22.88
CA VAL A 18 0.67 19.29 -23.79
C VAL A 18 0.44 19.71 -25.24
N LEU A 19 -0.41 20.71 -25.50
CA LEU A 19 -0.74 21.17 -26.86
C LEU A 19 0.41 21.92 -27.56
N LEU A 20 1.23 22.67 -26.81
CA LEU A 20 2.35 23.44 -27.36
C LEU A 20 3.40 22.58 -28.10
N PRO A 21 3.95 21.50 -27.54
CA PRO A 21 4.87 20.62 -28.26
C PRO A 21 4.17 19.80 -29.36
N LEU A 22 2.86 19.53 -29.22
CA LEU A 22 2.08 18.83 -30.24
C LEU A 22 1.77 19.69 -31.47
N THR A 23 1.80 21.02 -31.37
CA THR A 23 1.51 21.95 -32.47
C THR A 23 2.77 22.60 -33.04
N GLY A 24 3.81 22.80 -32.22
CA GLY A 24 5.14 23.17 -32.70
C GLY A 24 5.74 22.05 -33.53
N GLY A 25 6.10 22.31 -34.80
CA GLY A 25 7.02 21.42 -35.50
C GLY A 25 8.33 21.37 -34.69
N MET A 26 8.84 20.17 -34.41
CA MET A 26 10.22 20.03 -33.95
C MET A 26 11.09 20.83 -34.91
N LYS A 27 11.58 22.01 -34.49
CA LYS A 27 12.76 22.59 -35.13
C LYS A 27 13.79 21.49 -34.99
N GLY A 28 14.12 20.87 -36.12
CA GLY A 28 14.89 19.65 -36.16
C GLY A 28 16.09 19.81 -35.24
N ALA A 29 16.30 18.86 -34.34
CA ALA A 29 17.64 18.68 -33.79
C ALA A 29 18.55 18.59 -35.03
N SER A 30 19.45 19.56 -35.19
CA SER A 30 20.45 19.50 -36.26
C SER A 30 21.09 18.11 -36.15
N PRO A 31 21.10 17.33 -37.25
CA PRO A 31 21.49 15.93 -37.17
C PRO A 31 22.89 15.87 -36.57
N ALA A 32 23.07 15.07 -35.51
CA ALA A 32 24.34 14.95 -34.78
C ALA A 32 25.56 14.74 -35.71
N GLY A 33 25.34 14.17 -36.90
CA GLY A 33 26.35 13.99 -37.94
C GLY A 33 26.96 15.26 -38.52
N ASP A 34 26.27 16.42 -38.52
CA ASP A 34 26.85 17.67 -39.04
C ASP A 34 27.95 18.21 -38.11
N HIS A 35 27.74 18.14 -36.79
CA HIS A 35 28.74 18.59 -35.80
C HIS A 35 29.92 17.60 -35.72
N ASP A 36 29.64 16.29 -35.80
CA ASP A 36 30.70 15.28 -35.77
C ASP A 36 31.62 15.36 -37.01
N LEU A 37 31.08 15.74 -38.17
CA LEU A 37 31.87 15.91 -39.40
C LEU A 37 32.78 17.14 -39.34
N GLU A 38 32.34 18.24 -38.70
CA GLU A 38 33.20 19.40 -38.43
C GLU A 38 34.37 19.02 -37.51
N VAL A 39 34.11 18.25 -36.45
CA VAL A 39 35.17 17.78 -35.53
C VAL A 39 36.21 16.91 -36.24
N TYR A 40 35.79 15.98 -37.11
CA TYR A 40 36.74 15.14 -37.85
C TYR A 40 37.57 15.91 -38.89
N ARG A 41 37.02 16.99 -39.47
CA ARG A 41 37.77 17.89 -40.37
C ARG A 41 38.85 18.65 -39.60
N ASP A 42 38.53 19.14 -38.42
CA ASP A 42 39.50 19.80 -37.55
C ASP A 42 40.62 18.84 -37.13
N GLN A 43 40.30 17.59 -36.77
CA GLN A 43 41.29 16.56 -36.43
C GLN A 43 42.27 16.26 -37.57
N LEU A 44 41.81 16.25 -38.84
CA LEU A 44 42.70 16.10 -39.99
C LEU A 44 43.66 17.29 -40.12
N SER A 45 43.15 18.52 -39.92
CA SER A 45 43.98 19.73 -39.99
C SER A 45 45.01 19.83 -38.86
N GLU A 46 44.71 19.26 -37.69
CA GLU A 46 45.61 19.20 -36.55
C GLU A 46 46.72 18.17 -36.80
N LEU A 47 46.36 16.99 -37.32
CA LEU A 47 47.31 15.96 -37.73
C LEU A 47 48.31 16.48 -38.79
N ASP A 48 47.83 17.26 -39.76
CA ASP A 48 48.68 17.91 -40.77
C ASP A 48 49.70 18.87 -40.14
N ARG A 49 49.26 19.64 -39.13
CA ARG A 49 50.13 20.57 -38.40
C ARG A 49 51.15 19.83 -37.53
N ASP A 50 50.78 18.72 -36.92
CA ASP A 50 51.68 17.93 -36.07
C ASP A 50 52.75 17.18 -36.87
N MET A 51 52.37 16.68 -38.06
CA MET A 51 53.32 16.14 -39.03
C MET A 51 54.30 17.23 -39.51
N ALA A 52 53.80 18.43 -39.85
CA ALA A 52 54.65 19.55 -40.26
C ALA A 52 55.61 20.03 -39.16
N ARG A 53 55.22 19.86 -37.88
CA ARG A 53 56.06 20.14 -36.70
C ARG A 53 57.01 19.00 -36.34
N GLY A 54 56.97 17.87 -37.04
CA GLY A 54 57.80 16.70 -36.79
C GLY A 54 57.46 15.94 -35.50
N LEU A 55 56.28 16.20 -34.92
CA LEU A 55 55.83 15.56 -33.68
C LEU A 55 55.32 14.13 -33.91
N ILE A 56 54.95 13.81 -35.14
CA ILE A 56 54.42 12.50 -35.55
C ILE A 56 55.17 12.05 -36.81
N GLN A 57 55.51 10.76 -36.87
CA GLN A 57 56.21 10.23 -38.04
C GLN A 57 55.25 10.09 -39.25
N PRO A 58 55.75 10.25 -40.50
CA PRO A 58 54.89 10.21 -41.69
C PRO A 58 54.06 8.91 -41.83
N GLY A 59 54.62 7.77 -41.42
CA GLY A 59 53.92 6.48 -41.46
C GLY A 59 52.74 6.40 -40.48
N GLU A 60 52.90 6.96 -39.27
CA GLU A 60 51.84 7.00 -38.25
C GLU A 60 50.74 8.00 -38.64
N ALA A 61 51.10 9.11 -39.28
CA ALA A 61 50.15 10.11 -39.77
C ALA A 61 49.28 9.56 -40.92
N GLU A 62 49.85 8.77 -41.83
CA GLU A 62 49.09 8.08 -42.89
C GLU A 62 48.05 7.11 -42.32
N GLU A 63 48.42 6.33 -41.30
CA GLU A 63 47.53 5.38 -40.65
C GLU A 63 46.37 6.09 -39.91
N ALA A 64 46.68 7.15 -39.16
CA ALA A 64 45.69 7.98 -38.48
C ALA A 64 44.73 8.66 -39.47
N ARG A 65 45.24 9.16 -40.60
CA ARG A 65 44.41 9.75 -41.68
C ARG A 65 43.45 8.72 -42.26
N ALA A 66 43.91 7.50 -42.51
CA ALA A 66 43.08 6.43 -43.05
C ALA A 66 41.95 6.03 -42.08
N GLU A 67 42.22 5.98 -40.78
CA GLU A 67 41.21 5.67 -39.76
C GLU A 67 40.17 6.79 -39.58
N ILE A 68 40.60 8.06 -39.57
CA ILE A 68 39.68 9.21 -39.54
C ILE A 68 38.81 9.23 -40.81
N GLY A 69 39.42 8.98 -41.98
CA GLY A 69 38.68 8.85 -43.24
C GLY A 69 37.62 7.74 -43.21
N ARG A 70 37.94 6.56 -42.64
CA ARG A 70 36.97 5.48 -42.44
C ARG A 70 35.81 5.88 -41.51
N ARG A 71 36.07 6.67 -40.47
CA ARG A 71 35.03 7.17 -39.55
C ARG A 71 34.10 8.18 -40.21
N ILE A 72 34.65 9.10 -41.02
CA ILE A 72 33.85 10.03 -41.82
C ILE A 72 32.97 9.27 -42.83
N LEU A 73 33.52 8.24 -43.49
CA LEU A 73 32.76 7.41 -44.42
C LEU A 73 31.67 6.59 -43.71
N ARG A 74 31.91 6.12 -42.48
CA ARG A 74 30.88 5.45 -41.65
C ARG A 74 29.77 6.41 -41.23
N LEU A 75 30.07 7.67 -40.91
CA LEU A 75 29.05 8.71 -40.70
C LEU A 75 28.22 8.94 -41.97
N GLY A 76 28.86 9.02 -43.13
CA GLY A 76 28.17 9.14 -44.42
C GLY A 76 27.33 7.92 -44.77
N ALA A 77 27.77 6.71 -44.41
CA ALA A 77 27.02 5.46 -44.60
C ALA A 77 25.88 5.29 -43.58
N ALA A 78 26.05 5.76 -42.33
CA ALA A 78 25.01 5.83 -41.32
C ALA A 78 23.97 6.93 -41.63
N ALA A 79 24.35 7.93 -42.42
CA ALA A 79 23.46 8.92 -43.02
C ALA A 79 22.72 8.40 -44.28
N GLN A 80 22.76 7.09 -44.57
CA GLN A 80 21.74 6.49 -45.43
C GLN A 80 20.36 6.75 -44.82
N PRO A 81 19.33 7.11 -45.61
CA PRO A 81 17.98 7.41 -45.12
C PRO A 81 17.27 6.09 -44.73
N GLY A 82 17.77 5.44 -43.69
CA GLY A 82 17.43 4.09 -43.27
C GLY A 82 16.72 4.06 -41.92
N SER A 83 15.63 4.81 -41.81
CA SER A 83 14.44 4.55 -40.99
C SER A 83 13.65 5.85 -40.94
N PRO A 84 12.48 5.98 -41.59
CA PRO A 84 11.63 7.13 -41.35
C PRO A 84 11.23 7.06 -39.89
N ALA A 85 11.76 7.96 -39.05
CA ALA A 85 11.06 8.32 -37.84
C ALA A 85 9.65 8.73 -38.32
N LEU A 86 8.66 7.88 -38.07
CA LEU A 86 7.28 8.08 -38.50
C LEU A 86 6.83 9.42 -37.94
N LYS A 87 6.91 10.48 -38.75
CA LYS A 87 6.40 11.79 -38.37
C LYS A 87 4.91 11.57 -38.10
N PRO A 88 4.42 11.88 -36.89
CA PRO A 88 3.01 11.68 -36.60
C PRO A 88 2.20 12.45 -37.64
N SER A 89 1.28 11.75 -38.31
CA SER A 89 0.45 12.35 -39.35
C SER A 89 -0.34 13.52 -38.77
N HIS A 90 -0.73 14.48 -39.61
CA HIS A 90 -1.61 15.57 -39.18
C HIS A 90 -2.88 15.06 -38.48
N GLY A 91 -3.40 13.90 -38.91
CA GLY A 91 -4.51 13.21 -38.24
C GLY A 91 -4.19 12.77 -36.81
N ALA A 92 -3.02 12.16 -36.56
CA ALA A 92 -2.62 11.74 -35.22
C ALA A 92 -2.44 12.94 -34.26
N ARG A 93 -1.88 14.05 -34.75
CA ARG A 93 -1.72 15.29 -33.97
C ARG A 93 -3.07 15.94 -33.64
N TRP A 94 -4.01 15.89 -34.59
CA TRP A 94 -5.37 16.40 -34.40
C TRP A 94 -6.15 15.55 -33.40
N VAL A 95 -6.11 14.23 -33.50
CA VAL A 95 -6.73 13.29 -32.54
C VAL A 95 -6.18 13.49 -31.13
N ALA A 96 -4.85 13.62 -30.98
CA ALA A 96 -4.23 13.89 -29.68
C ALA A 96 -4.68 15.24 -29.10
N SER A 97 -4.79 16.28 -29.93
CA SER A 97 -5.23 17.61 -29.49
C SER A 97 -6.71 17.60 -29.06
N VAL A 98 -7.56 16.91 -29.82
CA VAL A 98 -8.98 16.71 -29.47
C VAL A 98 -9.09 15.92 -28.16
N ALA A 99 -8.33 14.85 -27.99
CA ALA A 99 -8.34 14.05 -26.76
C ALA A 99 -7.97 14.87 -25.51
N VAL A 100 -6.96 15.76 -25.61
CA VAL A 100 -6.54 16.64 -24.51
C VAL A 100 -7.63 17.63 -24.09
N LEU A 101 -8.50 18.06 -25.01
CA LEU A 101 -9.60 18.98 -24.71
C LEU A 101 -10.88 18.26 -24.28
N VAL A 102 -11.15 17.09 -24.85
CA VAL A 102 -12.35 16.30 -24.56
C VAL A 102 -12.33 15.74 -23.15
N VAL A 103 -11.17 15.31 -22.63
CA VAL A 103 -11.06 14.73 -21.29
C VAL A 103 -11.49 15.70 -20.18
N PRO A 104 -11.00 16.96 -20.11
CA PRO A 104 -11.49 17.95 -19.14
C PRO A 104 -12.98 18.26 -19.25
N LEU A 105 -13.49 18.39 -20.48
CA LEU A 105 -14.90 18.72 -20.73
C LEU A 105 -15.84 17.59 -20.30
N LEU A 106 -15.49 16.35 -20.65
CA LEU A 106 -16.20 15.15 -20.16
C LEU A 106 -16.12 15.04 -18.64
N SER A 107 -14.94 15.27 -18.06
CA SER A 107 -14.77 15.21 -16.60
C SER A 107 -15.64 16.25 -15.89
N TRP A 108 -15.71 17.48 -16.40
CA TRP A 108 -16.60 18.51 -15.89
C TRP A 108 -18.06 18.07 -16.02
N GLY A 109 -18.49 17.63 -17.20
CA GLY A 109 -19.86 17.19 -17.44
C GLY A 109 -20.29 16.05 -16.52
N LEU A 110 -19.47 15.02 -16.40
CA LEU A 110 -19.71 13.89 -15.49
C LEU A 110 -19.75 14.34 -14.02
N TYR A 111 -18.86 15.22 -13.59
CA TYR A 111 -18.91 15.77 -12.23
C TYR A 111 -20.17 16.60 -11.98
N GLY A 112 -20.68 17.32 -12.98
CA GLY A 112 -21.95 18.05 -12.88
C GLY A 112 -23.16 17.11 -12.77
N MET A 113 -23.12 15.95 -13.41
CA MET A 113 -24.23 14.97 -13.39
C MET A 113 -24.21 14.05 -12.16
N LEU A 114 -23.02 13.62 -11.73
CA LEU A 114 -22.85 12.60 -10.68
C LEU A 114 -22.38 13.19 -9.35
N GLY A 115 -21.73 14.35 -9.39
CA GLY A 115 -21.17 15.01 -8.23
C GLY A 115 -22.15 15.94 -7.53
N SER A 116 -21.62 16.73 -6.62
CA SER A 116 -22.40 17.71 -5.85
C SER A 116 -21.68 19.05 -5.88
N PRO A 117 -21.67 19.74 -7.03
CA PRO A 117 -20.91 20.98 -7.23
C PRO A 117 -21.31 22.11 -6.28
N ASP A 118 -22.53 22.06 -5.76
CA ASP A 118 -23.09 23.06 -4.85
C ASP A 118 -22.78 22.79 -3.38
N LEU A 119 -22.14 21.66 -3.04
CA LEU A 119 -21.74 21.40 -1.65
C LEU A 119 -20.59 22.33 -1.25
N PRO A 120 -20.76 23.16 -0.19
CA PRO A 120 -19.67 23.95 0.33
C PRO A 120 -18.59 23.04 0.95
N SER A 121 -17.34 23.52 0.94
CA SER A 121 -16.26 22.87 1.67
C SER A 121 -16.59 22.86 3.17
N GLN A 122 -16.65 21.67 3.79
CA GLN A 122 -16.89 21.51 5.23
C GLN A 122 -15.58 21.11 5.96
N PRO A 123 -14.79 22.08 6.48
CA PRO A 123 -13.61 21.78 7.27
C PRO A 123 -13.97 20.98 8.52
N LEU A 124 -13.02 20.17 9.03
CA LEU A 124 -13.26 19.28 10.17
C LEU A 124 -13.81 20.04 11.39
N ALA A 125 -13.28 21.23 11.67
CA ALA A 125 -13.72 22.06 12.79
C ALA A 125 -15.23 22.39 12.76
N GLU A 126 -15.80 22.67 11.58
CA GLU A 126 -17.24 22.96 11.44
C GLU A 126 -18.11 21.70 11.60
N ARG A 127 -17.61 20.53 11.16
CA ARG A 127 -18.29 19.26 11.40
C ARG A 127 -18.33 18.90 12.89
N LEU A 128 -17.23 19.19 13.59
CA LEU A 128 -17.13 19.00 15.04
C LEU A 128 -18.01 19.99 15.85
N ALA A 129 -18.52 21.06 15.24
CA ALA A 129 -19.42 22.03 15.88
C ALA A 129 -20.92 21.63 15.80
N LYS A 130 -21.28 20.62 14.99
CA LYS A 130 -22.67 20.13 14.90
C LYS A 130 -23.13 19.41 16.17
N ASN A 131 -24.43 19.36 16.39
CA ASN A 131 -25.04 18.61 17.49
C ASN A 131 -24.56 17.14 17.46
N PRO A 132 -24.01 16.60 18.57
CA PRO A 132 -23.54 15.21 18.61
C PRO A 132 -24.60 14.17 18.24
N ALA A 133 -25.88 14.48 18.44
CA ALA A 133 -27.00 13.59 18.17
C ALA A 133 -27.22 13.32 16.66
N ASP A 134 -26.77 14.23 15.79
CA ASP A 134 -26.93 14.13 14.34
C ASP A 134 -25.61 13.72 13.64
N SER A 135 -24.55 13.46 14.41
CA SER A 135 -23.23 13.12 13.90
C SER A 135 -23.07 11.61 13.66
N SER A 136 -22.32 11.25 12.61
CA SER A 136 -21.94 9.86 12.38
C SER A 136 -20.97 9.36 13.47
N VAL A 137 -20.84 8.04 13.62
CA VAL A 137 -19.88 7.43 14.56
C VAL A 137 -18.46 7.93 14.30
N ASP A 138 -18.06 8.06 13.02
CA ASP A 138 -16.74 8.55 12.65
C ASP A 138 -16.52 10.01 13.06
N GLU A 139 -17.54 10.87 12.91
CA GLU A 139 -17.47 12.27 13.37
C GLU A 139 -17.35 12.37 14.89
N LEU A 140 -18.05 11.51 15.63
CA LEU A 140 -17.98 11.45 17.09
C LEU A 140 -16.61 10.95 17.56
N VAL A 141 -16.04 9.94 16.91
CA VAL A 141 -14.67 9.46 17.19
C VAL A 141 -13.66 10.56 16.90
N ALA A 142 -13.75 11.23 15.75
CA ALA A 142 -12.86 12.35 15.41
C ALA A 142 -12.96 13.50 16.43
N ARG A 143 -14.16 13.76 16.98
CA ARG A 143 -14.36 14.74 18.05
C ARG A 143 -13.65 14.36 19.34
N ALA A 144 -13.82 13.10 19.77
CA ALA A 144 -13.19 12.57 20.96
C ALA A 144 -11.65 12.53 20.81
N GLU A 145 -11.15 12.19 19.63
CA GLU A 145 -9.72 12.25 19.29
C GLU A 145 -9.16 13.67 19.37
N ALA A 146 -9.85 14.65 18.77
CA ALA A 146 -9.44 16.05 18.85
C ALA A 146 -9.42 16.55 20.31
N HIS A 147 -10.41 16.14 21.11
CA HIS A 147 -10.44 16.44 22.55
C HIS A 147 -9.27 15.82 23.30
N LEU A 148 -8.93 14.55 23.05
CA LEU A 148 -7.80 13.88 23.69
C LEU A 148 -6.44 14.37 23.21
N ALA A 149 -6.34 14.84 21.96
CA ALA A 149 -5.14 15.50 21.46
C ALA A 149 -4.87 16.80 22.22
N ALA A 150 -5.93 17.56 22.56
CA ALA A 150 -5.83 18.75 23.40
C ALA A 150 -5.66 18.42 24.89
N ASN A 151 -6.22 17.29 25.35
CA ASN A 151 -6.27 16.86 26.75
C ASN A 151 -5.71 15.44 26.92
N PRO A 152 -4.40 15.22 26.73
CA PRO A 152 -3.82 13.87 26.70
C PRO A 152 -3.87 13.13 28.04
N SER A 153 -4.12 13.84 29.14
CA SER A 153 -4.26 13.31 30.50
C SER A 153 -5.70 12.91 30.87
N ASP A 154 -6.66 13.01 29.96
CA ASP A 154 -8.04 12.59 30.21
C ASP A 154 -8.18 11.05 30.11
N GLY A 155 -7.94 10.37 31.24
CA GLY A 155 -8.01 8.92 31.34
C GLY A 155 -9.38 8.35 30.96
N LYS A 156 -10.45 9.04 31.35
CA LYS A 156 -11.83 8.64 31.03
C LYS A 156 -12.09 8.70 29.54
N GLY A 157 -11.59 9.73 28.85
CA GLY A 157 -11.71 9.82 27.40
C GLY A 157 -11.00 8.67 26.68
N TRP A 158 -9.81 8.28 27.14
CA TRP A 158 -9.10 7.09 26.63
C TRP A 158 -9.89 5.80 26.89
N ASP A 159 -10.48 5.66 28.07
CA ASP A 159 -11.30 4.52 28.47
C ASP A 159 -12.53 4.34 27.57
N VAL A 160 -13.15 5.45 27.14
CA VAL A 160 -14.31 5.45 26.24
C VAL A 160 -13.90 5.07 24.82
N LEU A 161 -12.78 5.60 24.31
CA LEU A 161 -12.34 5.33 22.94
C LEU A 161 -11.78 3.93 22.74
N ALA A 162 -11.10 3.36 23.73
CA ALA A 162 -10.44 2.06 23.60
C ALA A 162 -11.35 0.92 23.06
N PRO A 163 -12.55 0.66 23.61
CA PRO A 163 -13.45 -0.35 23.06
C PRO A 163 -14.09 0.05 21.72
N ILE A 164 -14.19 1.34 21.41
CA ILE A 164 -14.69 1.82 20.12
C ILE A 164 -13.66 1.51 19.03
N TYR A 165 -12.38 1.74 19.30
CA TYR A 165 -11.31 1.38 18.37
C TYR A 165 -11.26 -0.11 18.08
N LEU A 166 -11.51 -0.97 19.07
CA LEU A 166 -11.65 -2.42 18.83
C LEU A 166 -12.78 -2.73 17.83
N ARG A 167 -13.96 -2.13 18.01
CA ARG A 167 -15.12 -2.35 17.12
C ARG A 167 -14.88 -1.84 15.70
N LEU A 168 -14.13 -0.74 15.57
CA LEU A 168 -13.71 -0.17 14.28
C LEU A 168 -12.49 -0.88 13.69
N GLN A 169 -12.00 -1.97 14.32
CA GLN A 169 -10.81 -2.72 13.92
C GLN A 169 -9.52 -1.88 13.86
N ARG A 170 -9.49 -0.75 14.57
CA ARG A 170 -8.31 0.11 14.76
C ARG A 170 -7.47 -0.40 15.92
N PHE A 171 -6.98 -1.63 15.81
CA PHE A 171 -6.34 -2.34 16.93
C PHE A 171 -5.13 -1.62 17.54
N PRO A 172 -4.19 -1.03 16.76
CA PRO A 172 -3.08 -0.27 17.35
C PRO A 172 -3.52 0.94 18.18
N ASP A 173 -4.59 1.62 17.75
CA ASP A 173 -5.16 2.75 18.47
C ASP A 173 -5.84 2.28 19.76
N ALA A 174 -6.53 1.13 19.72
CA ALA A 174 -7.11 0.50 20.91
C ALA A 174 -6.05 0.14 21.95
N VAL A 175 -4.92 -0.44 21.53
CA VAL A 175 -3.78 -0.75 22.42
C VAL A 175 -3.28 0.51 23.10
N THR A 176 -3.08 1.59 22.34
CA THR A 176 -2.62 2.88 22.86
C THR A 176 -3.62 3.47 23.85
N ALA A 177 -4.91 3.45 23.52
CA ALA A 177 -5.98 3.96 24.36
C ALA A 177 -6.10 3.19 25.69
N TYR A 178 -6.12 1.85 25.67
CA TYR A 178 -6.15 1.06 26.90
C TYR A 178 -4.92 1.30 27.77
N ARG A 179 -3.72 1.38 27.19
CA ARG A 179 -2.49 1.69 27.95
C ARG A 179 -2.54 3.07 28.60
N ASN A 180 -3.06 4.08 27.89
CA ASN A 180 -3.22 5.42 28.46
C ASN A 180 -4.26 5.44 29.58
N ALA A 181 -5.40 4.78 29.39
CA ALA A 181 -6.42 4.68 30.43
C ALA A 181 -5.89 3.97 31.69
N ILE A 182 -5.15 2.86 31.52
CA ILE A 182 -4.50 2.16 32.63
C ILE A 182 -3.49 3.05 33.35
N ARG A 183 -2.67 3.79 32.59
CA ARG A 183 -1.65 4.69 33.16
C ARG A 183 -2.26 5.85 33.95
N LEU A 184 -3.40 6.39 33.49
CA LEU A 184 -4.02 7.60 34.06
C LEU A 184 -5.01 7.27 35.18
N ASP A 185 -5.86 6.27 34.97
CA ASP A 185 -6.99 5.93 35.84
C ASP A 185 -6.82 4.57 36.54
N GLY A 186 -5.67 3.93 36.38
CA GLY A 186 -5.29 2.68 37.05
C GLY A 186 -5.80 1.40 36.36
N ASP A 187 -5.44 0.27 36.95
CA ASP A 187 -5.84 -1.04 36.44
C ASP A 187 -7.29 -1.39 36.74
N SER A 188 -7.93 -2.09 35.80
CA SER A 188 -9.19 -2.79 36.02
C SER A 188 -9.22 -4.06 35.19
N ALA A 189 -10.00 -5.06 35.60
CA ALA A 189 -10.15 -6.29 34.84
C ALA A 189 -10.66 -6.02 33.41
N VAL A 190 -11.53 -5.02 33.24
CA VAL A 190 -12.07 -4.61 31.93
C VAL A 190 -10.98 -4.00 31.05
N ARG A 191 -10.16 -3.09 31.59
CA ARG A 191 -9.06 -2.46 30.84
C ARG A 191 -7.99 -3.47 30.45
N GLN A 192 -7.61 -4.35 31.37
CA GLN A 192 -6.60 -5.37 31.13
C GLN A 192 -7.07 -6.42 30.12
N SER A 193 -8.30 -6.91 30.24
CA SER A 193 -8.86 -7.85 29.26
C SER A 193 -9.10 -7.20 27.88
N GLY A 194 -9.48 -5.92 27.84
CA GLY A 194 -9.56 -5.14 26.61
C GLY A 194 -8.19 -4.89 25.96
N LEU A 195 -7.16 -4.60 26.76
CA LEU A 195 -5.78 -4.47 26.28
C LEU A 195 -5.28 -5.79 25.67
N GLY A 196 -5.52 -6.92 26.33
CA GLY A 196 -5.15 -8.24 25.83
C GLY A 196 -5.82 -8.55 24.48
N GLU A 197 -7.12 -8.27 24.36
CA GLU A 197 -7.86 -8.41 23.10
C GLU A 197 -7.29 -7.51 22.01
N ALA A 198 -7.02 -6.23 22.30
CA ALA A 198 -6.46 -5.30 21.35
C ALA A 198 -5.08 -5.74 20.84
N ILE A 199 -4.22 -6.27 21.73
CA ILE A 199 -2.91 -6.81 21.34
C ILE A 199 -3.09 -8.05 20.46
N ALA A 200 -3.95 -8.98 20.85
CA ALA A 200 -4.18 -10.20 20.08
C ALA A 200 -4.76 -9.89 18.68
N SER A 201 -5.74 -8.99 18.60
CA SER A 201 -6.32 -8.56 17.32
C SER A 201 -5.33 -7.81 16.44
N ALA A 202 -4.47 -6.96 17.03
CA ALA A 202 -3.38 -6.30 16.30
C ALA A 202 -2.36 -7.32 15.74
N ALA A 203 -2.21 -8.47 16.41
CA ALA A 203 -1.38 -9.58 15.96
C ALA A 203 -2.13 -10.60 15.08
N GLY A 204 -3.29 -10.24 14.51
CA GLY A 204 -4.06 -11.13 13.63
C GLY A 204 -4.75 -12.30 14.36
N GLY A 205 -5.07 -12.11 15.64
CA GLY A 205 -5.68 -13.12 16.50
C GLY A 205 -4.69 -13.98 17.29
N ILE A 206 -3.39 -13.74 17.14
CA ILE A 206 -2.35 -14.47 17.89
C ILE A 206 -2.29 -13.93 19.33
N VAL A 207 -2.46 -14.82 20.31
CA VAL A 207 -2.34 -14.51 21.74
C VAL A 207 -0.86 -14.54 22.09
N SER A 208 -0.17 -13.42 21.86
CA SER A 208 1.24 -13.25 22.20
C SER A 208 1.47 -13.21 23.72
N ALA A 209 2.73 -13.32 24.15
CA ALA A 209 3.10 -13.22 25.56
C ALA A 209 2.62 -11.91 26.23
N ASP A 210 2.57 -10.81 25.48
CA ASP A 210 2.08 -9.53 26.01
C ASP A 210 0.55 -9.52 26.15
N ALA A 211 -0.19 -10.14 25.21
CA ALA A 211 -1.63 -10.32 25.34
C ALA A 211 -1.96 -11.24 26.53
N GLN A 212 -1.23 -12.35 26.65
CA GLN A 212 -1.36 -13.28 27.77
C GLN A 212 -1.14 -12.58 29.12
N LYS A 213 -0.08 -11.78 29.27
CA LYS A 213 0.16 -11.01 30.50
C LYS A 213 -1.01 -10.09 30.85
N ALA A 214 -1.61 -9.43 29.85
CA ALA A 214 -2.76 -8.56 30.08
C ALA A 214 -4.00 -9.37 30.52
N PHE A 215 -4.26 -10.53 29.90
CA PHE A 215 -5.35 -11.42 30.34
C PHE A 215 -5.12 -11.99 31.74
N GLU A 216 -3.89 -12.39 32.07
CA GLU A 216 -3.53 -12.83 33.43
C GLU A 216 -3.69 -11.71 34.46
N ALA A 217 -3.32 -10.48 34.11
CA ALA A 217 -3.56 -9.31 34.95
C ALA A 217 -5.07 -9.07 35.16
N ALA A 218 -5.88 -9.26 34.12
CA ALA A 218 -7.34 -9.19 34.24
C ALA A 218 -7.88 -10.26 35.20
N LEU A 219 -7.40 -11.51 35.12
CA LEU A 219 -7.84 -12.59 36.01
C LEU A 219 -7.38 -12.44 37.46
N LYS A 220 -6.26 -11.76 37.70
CA LYS A 220 -5.85 -11.39 39.06
C LYS A 220 -6.83 -10.41 39.72
N LEU A 221 -7.47 -9.56 38.91
CA LEU A 221 -8.45 -8.56 39.37
C LEU A 221 -9.87 -9.13 39.41
N ASP A 222 -10.23 -9.97 38.44
CA ASP A 222 -11.51 -10.66 38.33
C ASP A 222 -11.30 -12.09 37.79
N PRO A 223 -11.23 -13.10 38.67
CA PRO A 223 -11.06 -14.50 38.26
C PRO A 223 -12.18 -15.03 37.35
N ALA A 224 -13.36 -14.40 37.37
CA ALA A 224 -14.52 -14.79 36.57
C ALA A 224 -14.59 -14.06 35.22
N ASN A 225 -13.57 -13.25 34.86
CA ASN A 225 -13.57 -12.51 33.61
C ASN A 225 -13.63 -13.46 32.39
N ALA A 226 -14.80 -13.51 31.75
CA ALA A 226 -15.05 -14.44 30.66
C ALA A 226 -14.13 -14.21 29.46
N LYS A 227 -13.85 -12.94 29.12
CA LYS A 227 -12.96 -12.58 28.00
C LYS A 227 -11.55 -13.12 28.21
N ALA A 228 -10.96 -12.86 29.38
CA ALA A 228 -9.60 -13.30 29.68
C ALA A 228 -9.50 -14.83 29.73
N ASN A 229 -10.46 -15.52 30.35
CA ASN A 229 -10.50 -16.99 30.36
C ASN A 229 -10.59 -17.58 28.93
N PHE A 230 -11.43 -17.00 28.07
CA PHE A 230 -11.58 -17.46 26.69
C PHE A 230 -10.27 -17.34 25.91
N TYR A 231 -9.65 -16.14 25.91
CA TYR A 231 -8.44 -15.88 25.14
C TYR A 231 -7.21 -16.63 25.66
N LEU A 232 -7.11 -16.91 26.97
CA LEU A 232 -6.05 -17.80 27.47
C LEU A 232 -6.21 -19.23 26.96
N GLY A 233 -7.45 -19.72 26.83
CA GLY A 233 -7.73 -20.99 26.15
C GLY A 233 -7.31 -20.96 24.67
N VAL A 234 -7.55 -19.84 23.97
CA VAL A 234 -7.08 -19.65 22.59
C VAL A 234 -5.55 -19.71 22.52
N GLY A 235 -4.85 -19.06 23.46
CA GLY A 235 -3.39 -19.15 23.57
C GLY A 235 -2.89 -20.57 23.76
N LEU A 236 -3.49 -21.35 24.67
CA LEU A 236 -3.15 -22.77 24.85
C LEU A 236 -3.34 -23.59 23.56
N ALA A 237 -4.41 -23.34 22.82
CA ALA A 237 -4.65 -24.01 21.55
C ALA A 237 -3.60 -23.64 20.48
N GLN A 238 -3.20 -22.36 20.42
CA GLN A 238 -2.14 -21.87 19.52
C GLN A 238 -0.76 -22.45 19.88
N GLU A 239 -0.50 -22.75 21.15
CA GLU A 239 0.69 -23.46 21.62
C GLU A 239 0.67 -24.97 21.34
N GLY A 240 -0.42 -25.50 20.76
CA GLY A 240 -0.59 -26.93 20.50
C GLY A 240 -1.11 -27.72 21.71
N LYS A 241 -1.34 -27.08 22.86
CA LYS A 241 -1.89 -27.69 24.09
C LYS A 241 -3.41 -27.80 24.01
N LYS A 242 -3.92 -28.43 22.94
CA LYS A 242 -5.37 -28.51 22.65
C LYS A 242 -6.17 -29.16 23.79
N ALA A 243 -5.64 -30.19 24.43
CA ALA A 243 -6.31 -30.86 25.55
C ALA A 243 -6.52 -29.92 26.75
N GLU A 244 -5.53 -29.08 27.06
CA GLU A 244 -5.62 -28.08 28.14
C GLU A 244 -6.61 -26.97 27.77
N ALA A 245 -6.59 -26.52 26.50
CA ALA A 245 -7.55 -25.53 26.00
C ALA A 245 -9.01 -26.04 26.09
N VAL A 246 -9.26 -27.28 25.65
CA VAL A 246 -10.58 -27.92 25.73
C VAL A 246 -11.06 -28.03 27.19
N ALA A 247 -10.19 -28.48 28.09
CA ALA A 247 -10.53 -28.56 29.52
C ALA A 247 -10.88 -27.19 30.11
N ALA A 248 -10.13 -26.14 29.75
CA ALA A 248 -10.37 -24.78 30.19
C ALA A 248 -11.73 -24.25 29.67
N TRP A 249 -12.02 -24.45 28.39
CA TRP A 249 -13.28 -24.02 27.78
C TRP A 249 -14.50 -24.80 28.29
N GLN A 250 -14.38 -26.10 28.54
CA GLN A 250 -15.44 -26.89 29.18
C GLN A 250 -15.75 -26.38 30.60
N LYS A 251 -14.71 -26.09 31.38
CA LYS A 251 -14.86 -25.49 32.72
C LYS A 251 -15.53 -24.12 32.63
N MET A 252 -15.12 -23.29 31.69
CA MET A 252 -15.73 -21.98 31.44
C MET A 252 -17.22 -22.13 31.09
N LEU A 253 -17.56 -23.01 30.13
CA LEU A 253 -18.94 -23.23 29.68
C LEU A 253 -19.88 -23.69 30.81
N ALA A 254 -19.37 -24.51 31.72
CA ALA A 254 -20.11 -24.97 32.91
C ALA A 254 -20.42 -23.84 33.91
N GLN A 255 -19.62 -22.76 33.91
CA GLN A 255 -19.76 -21.62 34.83
C GLN A 255 -20.52 -20.44 34.21
N LEU A 256 -20.62 -20.36 32.88
CA LEU A 256 -21.35 -19.30 32.22
C LEU A 256 -22.86 -19.37 32.52
N ALA A 257 -23.52 -18.21 32.58
CA ALA A 257 -24.98 -18.11 32.58
C ALA A 257 -25.56 -18.57 31.21
N PRO A 258 -26.79 -19.14 31.17
CA PRO A 258 -27.40 -19.64 29.93
C PRO A 258 -27.51 -18.59 28.81
N ASP A 259 -27.65 -17.32 29.15
CA ASP A 259 -27.79 -16.15 28.27
C ASP A 259 -26.46 -15.42 28.01
N SER A 260 -25.33 -15.96 28.49
CA SER A 260 -24.03 -15.32 28.31
C SER A 260 -23.64 -15.26 26.83
N PRO A 261 -23.21 -14.08 26.31
CA PRO A 261 -22.77 -13.93 24.93
C PRO A 261 -21.51 -14.75 24.60
N TRP A 262 -20.79 -15.24 25.63
CA TRP A 262 -19.59 -16.06 25.46
C TRP A 262 -19.88 -17.53 25.17
N ARG A 263 -21.11 -18.03 25.39
CA ARG A 263 -21.41 -19.46 25.19
C ARG A 263 -21.17 -19.91 23.75
N SER A 264 -21.61 -19.11 22.76
CA SER A 264 -21.44 -19.45 21.34
C SER A 264 -19.97 -19.48 20.94
N ALA A 265 -19.19 -18.49 21.37
CA ALA A 265 -17.76 -18.42 21.10
C ALA A 265 -17.01 -19.61 21.72
N VAL A 266 -17.34 -19.99 22.96
CA VAL A 266 -16.74 -21.15 23.65
C VAL A 266 -17.12 -22.46 22.95
N GLN A 267 -18.37 -22.61 22.53
CA GLN A 267 -18.81 -23.81 21.80
C GLN A 267 -18.08 -23.95 20.47
N GLN A 268 -17.96 -22.86 19.70
CA GLN A 268 -17.21 -22.87 18.45
C GLN A 268 -15.74 -23.27 18.68
N ALA A 269 -15.10 -22.70 19.70
CA ALA A 269 -13.71 -23.03 20.04
C ALA A 269 -13.54 -24.51 20.45
N LEU A 270 -14.53 -25.07 21.17
CA LEU A 270 -14.56 -26.51 21.49
C LEU A 270 -14.73 -27.37 20.24
N ASP A 271 -15.58 -26.97 19.30
CA ASP A 271 -15.78 -27.71 18.04
C ASP A 271 -14.53 -27.67 17.16
N GLU A 272 -13.84 -26.52 17.09
CA GLU A 272 -12.58 -26.36 16.34
C GLU A 272 -11.40 -27.13 16.96
N ALA A 273 -11.33 -27.21 18.29
CA ALA A 273 -10.26 -27.93 18.99
C ALA A 273 -10.55 -29.42 19.20
N GLY A 274 -11.83 -29.80 19.29
CA GLY A 274 -12.33 -31.15 19.54
C GLY A 274 -12.84 -31.87 18.30
N GLY A 275 -13.02 -31.19 17.17
CA GLY A 275 -13.16 -31.82 15.86
C GLY A 275 -12.01 -32.80 15.65
N PRO A 276 -12.22 -33.91 14.90
CA PRO A 276 -11.15 -34.86 14.66
C PRO A 276 -9.94 -34.06 14.20
N ALA A 277 -8.81 -34.25 14.88
CA ALA A 277 -7.52 -33.92 14.29
C ALA A 277 -7.60 -34.42 12.85
N VAL A 278 -7.02 -33.70 11.90
CA VAL A 278 -6.89 -34.19 10.53
C VAL A 278 -5.89 -35.37 10.52
N ALA A 279 -6.19 -36.41 11.29
CA ALA A 279 -5.74 -37.77 11.20
C ALA A 279 -6.61 -38.42 10.11
N ASP A 280 -6.42 -37.89 8.90
CA ASP A 280 -6.63 -38.50 7.60
C ASP A 280 -6.34 -37.44 6.52
N ALA A 281 -5.18 -36.77 6.63
CA ALA A 281 -4.33 -36.83 5.47
C ALA A 281 -3.82 -38.27 5.46
N THR A 282 -4.55 -39.18 4.81
CA THR A 282 -3.96 -40.41 4.30
C THR A 282 -2.61 -39.95 3.71
N PRO A 283 -1.45 -40.44 4.16
CA PRO A 283 -0.25 -40.26 3.35
C PRO A 283 -0.69 -40.74 1.98
N ALA A 284 -0.61 -39.87 0.96
CA ALA A 284 -0.90 -40.28 -0.40
C ALA A 284 -0.05 -41.54 -0.61
N ASN A 285 -0.70 -42.71 -0.55
CA ASN A 285 -0.05 -43.97 -0.83
C ASN A 285 0.46 -43.77 -2.24
N GLY A 286 1.78 -43.74 -2.39
CA GLY A 286 2.39 -43.74 -3.71
C GLY A 286 1.76 -44.87 -4.53
N PRO A 287 1.72 -44.72 -5.88
CA PRO A 287 1.04 -45.67 -6.73
C PRO A 287 1.45 -47.10 -6.38
N ASP A 288 0.46 -47.96 -6.19
CA ASP A 288 0.69 -49.35 -5.85
C ASP A 288 1.42 -50.08 -6.99
N ALA A 289 2.00 -51.24 -6.69
CA ALA A 289 2.81 -51.99 -7.65
C ALA A 289 2.04 -52.32 -8.95
N GLN A 290 0.72 -52.44 -8.88
CA GLN A 290 -0.13 -52.68 -10.04
C GLN A 290 -0.26 -51.43 -10.93
N GLN A 291 -0.34 -50.24 -10.34
CA GLN A 291 -0.34 -48.97 -11.07
C GLN A 291 1.03 -48.68 -11.73
N MET A 292 2.14 -49.12 -11.14
CA MET A 292 3.46 -49.02 -11.77
C MET A 292 3.67 -50.02 -12.92
N GLU A 293 3.19 -51.26 -12.80
CA GLU A 293 3.23 -52.26 -13.89
C GLU A 293 2.35 -51.84 -15.08
N ALA A 294 1.18 -51.27 -14.82
CA ALA A 294 0.30 -50.76 -15.88
C ALA A 294 0.95 -49.62 -16.68
N ALA A 295 1.75 -48.76 -16.04
CA ALA A 295 2.47 -47.69 -16.71
C ALA A 295 3.67 -48.20 -17.55
N GLN A 296 4.32 -49.29 -17.13
CA GLN A 296 5.41 -49.92 -17.89
C GLN A 296 4.92 -50.67 -19.15
N GLN A 297 3.69 -51.17 -19.16
CA GLN A 297 3.10 -51.83 -20.33
C GLN A 297 2.56 -50.86 -21.38
N MET A 298 2.55 -49.56 -21.09
CA MET A 298 2.11 -48.51 -22.01
C MET A 298 3.26 -47.79 -22.75
N SER A 299 4.49 -48.30 -22.65
CA SER A 299 5.63 -47.92 -23.51
C SER A 299 6.03 -49.07 -24.43
#